data_AF-A0A814RW75-F1
#
_entry.id   AF-A0A814RW75-F1
#
_cell.length_a   1.000
_cell.length_b   1.000
_cell.length_c   1.000
_cell.angle_alpha   90.00
_cell.angle_beta   90.00
_cell.angle_gamma   90.00
#
_symmetry.space_group_name_H-M   'P 1'
#
loop_
_entity.id
_entity.type
_entity.pdbx_description
1 polymer ?
#
loop_
_entity_poly.entity_id
_entity_poly.type
_entity_poly.pdbx_seq_one_letter_code
_entity_poly.pdbx_strand_id
1 'polypeptide(L)'
;MGCCYNTSNVVTISNTNPAVTAITEYEFIEKVISTIPLSQRDLIRRIPSHYFLTAYAFYKNAQDLLKHERFEEAELACNNAVDMLLQYLHPTHYIFQKILEIYTDSCLRREHFAKALCSTFTCILIHSEISSVDRASLSARENFRIIEYYFRMGAIYKNMNDMKNALKYMLQARQMISSWPQVEEIINFTQIIDDNIRDLREPKLTIQPVHPRPDESDIDFSRRFTLEMAQFNAQRGTLQFDVSEFTRLPLKSTEYLITPTILKKVYKCLYNELSKNGLMARVARLAIESQLIAAQIKNSIPELKQNSLLTPMLIEAALTIIIDRQDEYCQKLKRELRFEIFYTDFSNFHQNGVRVFIIRYVKSGDD
;
A
#
# COMPACT_ATOMS: atom_id res chain seq x y z
N MET A 1 -29.31 52.69 -0.93
CA MET A 1 -29.99 52.76 -2.24
C MET A 1 -29.06 52.08 -3.24
N GLY A 2 -29.35 50.98 -3.91
CA GLY A 2 -30.60 50.31 -4.23
C GLY A 2 -30.47 49.87 -5.68
N CYS A 3 -30.04 48.62 -5.93
CA CYS A 3 -30.12 47.95 -7.24
C CYS A 3 -30.33 46.46 -6.98
N CYS A 4 -31.60 46.05 -6.97
CA CYS A 4 -32.02 44.66 -6.98
C CYS A 4 -31.88 44.11 -8.41
N TYR A 5 -31.10 43.05 -8.59
CA TYR A 5 -31.26 42.17 -9.76
C TYR A 5 -32.13 41.00 -9.36
N ASN A 6 -33.34 41.04 -9.91
CA ASN A 6 -34.38 40.03 -9.78
C ASN A 6 -34.27 39.14 -11.02
N THR A 7 -33.90 37.86 -10.86
CA THR A 7 -34.11 36.84 -11.90
C THR A 7 -34.61 35.56 -11.25
N SER A 8 -35.90 35.56 -10.97
CA SER A 8 -36.72 34.39 -10.76
C SER A 8 -36.91 33.65 -12.08
N ASN A 9 -36.13 32.61 -12.35
CA ASN A 9 -36.46 31.63 -13.38
C ASN A 9 -37.46 30.62 -12.79
N VAL A 10 -38.73 31.05 -12.72
CA VAL A 10 -39.85 30.13 -12.60
C VAL A 10 -40.05 29.52 -13.98
N VAL A 11 -39.75 28.24 -14.12
CA VAL A 11 -40.09 27.47 -15.33
C VAL A 11 -41.60 27.29 -15.36
N THR A 12 -42.29 28.12 -16.15
CA THR A 12 -43.67 27.90 -16.56
C THR A 12 -43.77 26.64 -17.41
N ILE A 13 -44.41 25.59 -16.89
CA ILE A 13 -44.73 24.37 -17.63
C ILE A 13 -45.90 24.72 -18.57
N SER A 14 -45.63 24.80 -19.87
CA SER A 14 -46.64 24.97 -20.91
C SER A 14 -47.40 23.66 -21.14
N ASN A 15 -48.71 23.72 -20.97
CA ASN A 15 -49.68 22.67 -21.30
C ASN A 15 -49.59 22.21 -22.77
N THR A 16 -49.27 20.94 -23.01
CA THR A 16 -49.78 20.15 -24.14
C THR A 16 -49.71 18.65 -23.83
N ASN A 17 -50.83 17.94 -24.03
CA ASN A 17 -51.14 16.50 -23.90
C ASN A 17 -51.58 15.95 -22.51
N PRO A 18 -52.88 15.65 -22.29
CA PRO A 18 -53.43 15.15 -21.03
C PRO A 18 -53.46 13.60 -20.94
N ALA A 19 -52.39 12.93 -21.35
CA ALA A 19 -52.27 11.46 -21.24
C ALA A 19 -50.97 11.00 -20.56
N VAL A 20 -50.36 11.87 -19.76
CA VAL A 20 -49.29 11.50 -18.82
C VAL A 20 -49.84 11.79 -17.44
N THR A 21 -50.18 10.74 -16.69
CA THR A 21 -50.64 10.84 -15.31
C THR A 21 -49.60 11.60 -14.48
N ALA A 22 -49.93 12.83 -14.09
CA ALA A 22 -49.16 13.59 -13.12
C ALA A 22 -49.22 12.83 -11.79
N ILE A 23 -48.15 12.13 -11.44
CA ILE A 23 -48.00 11.49 -10.14
C ILE A 23 -48.08 12.60 -9.09
N THR A 24 -49.03 12.50 -8.17
CA THR A 24 -49.15 13.48 -7.08
C THR A 24 -47.92 13.44 -6.18
N GLU A 25 -47.59 14.54 -5.50
CA GLU A 25 -46.44 14.59 -4.56
C GLU A 25 -46.51 13.45 -3.53
N TYR A 26 -47.72 13.12 -3.07
CA TYR A 26 -47.97 12.01 -2.15
C TYR A 26 -47.60 10.65 -2.75
N GLU A 27 -48.06 10.34 -3.96
CA GLU A 27 -47.74 9.08 -4.66
C GLU A 27 -46.23 8.95 -4.92
N PHE A 28 -45.55 10.06 -5.21
CA PHE A 28 -44.11 10.08 -5.37
C PHE A 28 -43.38 9.76 -4.06
N ILE A 29 -43.77 10.42 -2.96
CA ILE A 29 -43.18 10.18 -1.63
C ILE A 29 -43.38 8.71 -1.23
N GLU A 30 -44.59 8.17 -1.37
CA GLU A 30 -44.87 6.77 -1.05
C GLU A 30 -44.07 5.79 -1.92
N LYS A 31 -43.84 6.12 -3.20
CA LYS A 31 -42.95 5.34 -4.07
C LYS A 31 -41.52 5.32 -3.53
N VAL A 32 -40.98 6.45 -3.07
CA VAL A 32 -39.63 6.49 -2.46
C VAL A 32 -39.60 5.70 -1.14
N ILE A 33 -40.58 5.92 -0.27
CA ILE A 33 -40.71 5.26 1.04
C ILE A 33 -40.84 3.73 0.88
N SER A 34 -41.46 3.24 -0.19
CA SER A 34 -41.57 1.81 -0.47
C SER A 34 -40.21 1.11 -0.62
N THR A 35 -39.15 1.86 -0.93
CA THR A 35 -37.77 1.35 -1.07
C THR A 35 -36.99 1.30 0.24
N ILE A 36 -37.63 1.64 1.36
CA ILE A 36 -37.04 1.75 2.70
C ILE A 36 -37.59 0.61 3.57
N PRO A 37 -36.79 0.05 4.50
CA PRO A 37 -37.25 -0.97 5.45
C PRO A 37 -38.53 -0.53 6.17
N LEU A 38 -39.46 -1.47 6.35
CA LEU A 38 -40.81 -1.20 6.85
C LEU A 38 -40.78 -0.48 8.20
N SER A 39 -39.92 -0.94 9.11
CA SER A 39 -39.68 -0.37 10.44
C SER A 39 -39.27 1.11 10.45
N GLN A 40 -38.80 1.65 9.33
CA GLN A 40 -38.32 3.04 9.25
C GLN A 40 -39.20 3.97 8.41
N ARG A 41 -40.24 3.45 7.74
CA ARG A 41 -41.09 4.24 6.84
C ARG A 41 -41.88 5.33 7.56
N ASP A 42 -42.39 5.03 8.75
CA ASP A 42 -43.26 5.96 9.47
C ASP A 42 -42.52 7.20 9.98
N LEU A 43 -41.21 7.11 10.21
CA LEU A 43 -40.38 8.26 10.56
C LEU A 43 -40.31 9.26 9.40
N ILE A 44 -40.20 8.76 8.16
CA ILE A 44 -40.19 9.62 6.97
C ILE A 44 -41.55 10.28 6.75
N ARG A 45 -42.66 9.57 6.99
CA ARG A 45 -44.02 10.13 6.85
C ARG A 45 -44.29 11.29 7.79
N ARG A 46 -43.53 11.42 8.87
CA ARG A 46 -43.63 12.54 9.83
C ARG A 46 -42.84 13.78 9.40
N ILE A 47 -41.99 13.67 8.37
CA ILE A 47 -41.23 14.80 7.84
C ILE A 47 -42.16 15.66 6.97
N PRO A 48 -42.16 17.00 7.12
CA PRO A 48 -42.94 17.84 6.22
C PRO A 48 -42.51 17.64 4.75
N SER A 49 -43.48 17.44 3.86
CA SER A 49 -43.23 17.00 2.48
C SER A 49 -42.22 17.85 1.72
N HIS A 50 -42.26 19.18 1.90
CA HIS A 50 -41.31 20.09 1.23
C HIS A 50 -39.85 19.85 1.65
N TYR A 51 -39.56 19.55 2.92
CA TYR A 51 -38.20 19.22 3.36
C TYR A 51 -37.74 17.90 2.78
N PHE A 52 -38.60 16.87 2.81
CA PHE A 52 -38.27 15.57 2.26
C PHE A 52 -38.03 15.63 0.74
N LEU A 53 -38.90 16.30 -0.01
CA LEU A 53 -38.77 16.47 -1.45
C LEU A 53 -37.52 17.26 -1.82
N THR A 54 -37.18 18.30 -1.06
CA THR A 54 -35.96 19.09 -1.30
C THR A 54 -34.70 18.27 -1.02
N ALA A 55 -34.65 17.54 0.10
CA ALA A 55 -33.55 16.63 0.40
C ALA A 55 -33.40 15.53 -0.68
N TYR A 56 -34.52 14.98 -1.16
CA TYR A 56 -34.52 13.99 -2.22
C TYR A 56 -34.04 14.59 -3.56
N ALA A 57 -34.40 15.83 -3.87
CA ALA A 57 -33.91 16.55 -5.04
C ALA A 57 -32.39 16.76 -4.98
N PHE A 58 -31.84 17.12 -3.81
CA PHE A 58 -30.39 17.19 -3.61
C PHE A 58 -29.72 15.84 -3.81
N TYR A 59 -30.29 14.76 -3.25
CA TYR A 59 -29.79 13.39 -3.47
C TYR A 59 -29.78 13.02 -4.96
N LYS A 60 -30.85 13.35 -5.71
CA LYS A 60 -30.92 13.08 -7.15
C LYS A 60 -29.91 13.90 -7.94
N ASN A 61 -29.77 15.17 -7.62
CA ASN A 61 -28.74 16.03 -8.19
C ASN A 61 -27.35 15.47 -7.93
N ALA A 62 -27.06 15.00 -6.71
CA ALA A 62 -25.78 14.35 -6.40
C ALA A 62 -25.52 13.10 -7.25
N GLN A 63 -26.55 12.27 -7.51
CA GLN A 63 -26.43 11.13 -8.41
C GLN A 63 -26.05 11.54 -9.83
N ASP A 64 -26.67 12.59 -10.36
CA ASP A 64 -26.42 13.04 -11.73
C ASP A 64 -25.06 13.75 -11.84
N LEU A 65 -24.68 14.55 -10.85
CA LEU A 65 -23.35 15.15 -10.75
C LEU A 65 -22.24 14.09 -10.69
N LEU A 66 -22.44 13.00 -9.95
CA LEU A 66 -21.49 11.89 -9.90
C LEU A 66 -21.30 11.23 -11.28
N LYS A 67 -22.38 11.03 -12.04
CA LYS A 67 -22.30 10.48 -13.42
C LYS A 67 -21.56 11.40 -14.38
N HIS A 68 -21.63 12.72 -14.14
CA HIS A 68 -20.92 13.73 -14.92
C HIS A 68 -19.53 14.08 -14.35
N GLU A 69 -19.00 13.25 -13.44
CA GLU A 69 -17.68 13.41 -12.83
C GLU A 69 -17.47 14.73 -12.07
N ARG A 70 -18.56 15.40 -11.67
CA ARG A 70 -18.55 16.64 -10.87
C ARG A 70 -18.53 16.32 -9.37
N PHE A 71 -17.44 15.68 -8.92
CA PHE A 71 -17.36 15.07 -7.60
C PHE A 71 -17.52 16.05 -6.43
N GLU A 72 -16.94 17.25 -6.52
CA GLU A 72 -17.06 18.26 -5.45
C GLU A 72 -18.50 18.74 -5.24
N GLU A 73 -19.22 18.95 -6.33
CA GLU A 73 -20.61 19.38 -6.28
C GLU A 73 -21.52 18.25 -5.84
N ALA A 74 -21.19 17.00 -6.20
CA ALA A 74 -21.87 15.82 -5.69
C ALA A 74 -21.71 15.70 -4.16
N GLU A 75 -20.50 15.93 -3.62
CA GLU A 75 -20.27 15.97 -2.17
C GLU A 75 -21.13 17.05 -1.49
N LEU A 76 -21.16 18.27 -2.05
CA LEU A 76 -21.96 19.38 -1.51
C LEU A 76 -23.46 19.07 -1.53
N ALA A 77 -23.97 18.51 -2.63
CA ALA A 77 -25.36 18.11 -2.75
C ALA A 77 -25.73 16.99 -1.75
N CYS A 78 -24.84 16.02 -1.53
CA CYS A 78 -25.02 15.01 -0.47
C CYS A 78 -25.10 15.65 0.93
N ASN A 79 -24.21 16.59 1.26
CA ASN A 79 -24.23 17.28 2.56
C ASN A 79 -25.54 18.06 2.76
N ASN A 80 -25.99 18.80 1.74
CA ASN A 80 -27.27 19.52 1.81
C ASN A 80 -28.46 18.58 2.03
N ALA A 81 -28.47 17.41 1.38
CA ALA A 81 -29.51 16.39 1.60
C ALA A 81 -29.46 15.84 3.04
N VAL A 82 -28.26 15.58 3.57
CA VAL A 82 -28.04 15.10 4.93
C VAL A 82 -28.49 16.13 5.96
N ASP A 83 -28.07 17.38 5.84
CA ASP A 83 -28.39 18.47 6.77
C ASP A 83 -29.89 18.73 6.88
N MET A 84 -30.63 18.59 5.77
CA MET A 84 -32.09 18.71 5.78
C MET A 84 -32.76 17.56 6.54
N LEU A 85 -32.28 16.33 6.36
CA LEU A 85 -32.89 15.14 6.96
C LEU A 85 -32.49 14.94 8.42
N LEU A 86 -31.27 15.34 8.82
CA LEU A 86 -30.77 15.20 10.20
C LEU A 86 -31.57 16.01 11.22
N GLN A 87 -32.33 17.02 10.78
CA GLN A 87 -33.25 17.76 11.64
C GLN A 87 -34.43 16.91 12.13
N TYR A 88 -34.75 15.83 11.40
CA TYR A 88 -35.93 15.00 11.64
C TYR A 88 -35.61 13.53 11.91
N LEU A 89 -34.45 13.05 11.46
CA LEU A 89 -34.06 11.66 11.50
C LEU A 89 -32.74 11.46 12.26
N HIS A 90 -32.67 10.37 13.02
CA HIS A 90 -31.43 9.97 13.67
C HIS A 90 -30.36 9.62 12.60
N PRO A 91 -29.07 9.94 12.80
CA PRO A 91 -28.01 9.73 11.79
C PRO A 91 -27.86 8.31 11.26
N THR A 92 -28.40 7.32 11.97
CA THR A 92 -28.39 5.90 11.59
C THR A 92 -29.61 5.45 10.79
N HIS A 93 -30.48 6.38 10.39
CA HIS A 93 -31.63 6.07 9.54
C HIS A 93 -31.19 5.58 8.15
N TYR A 94 -31.86 4.56 7.62
CA TYR A 94 -31.53 3.87 6.36
C TYR A 94 -31.40 4.80 5.16
N ILE A 95 -32.19 5.88 5.13
CA ILE A 95 -32.14 6.85 4.03
C ILE A 95 -30.75 7.46 3.84
N PHE A 96 -29.99 7.61 4.94
CA PHE A 96 -28.64 8.15 4.89
C PHE A 96 -27.67 7.19 4.20
N GLN A 97 -27.90 5.87 4.23
CA GLN A 97 -27.04 4.88 3.56
C GLN A 97 -26.90 5.19 2.07
N LYS A 98 -28.00 5.48 1.37
CA LYS A 98 -28.00 5.79 -0.08
C LYS A 98 -27.27 7.11 -0.38
N ILE A 99 -27.41 8.11 0.49
CA ILE A 99 -26.74 9.40 0.30
C ILE A 99 -25.24 9.26 0.56
N LEU A 100 -24.87 8.51 1.61
CA LEU A 100 -23.49 8.25 1.99
C LEU A 100 -22.75 7.38 0.98
N GLU A 101 -23.43 6.50 0.23
CA GLU A 101 -22.80 5.75 -0.87
C GLU A 101 -22.27 6.69 -1.96
N ILE A 102 -23.08 7.65 -2.41
CA ILE A 102 -22.69 8.66 -3.41
C ILE A 102 -21.58 9.55 -2.86
N TYR A 103 -21.71 9.97 -1.61
CA TYR A 103 -20.70 10.78 -0.93
C TYR A 103 -19.36 10.05 -0.85
N THR A 104 -19.38 8.77 -0.50
CA THR A 104 -18.19 7.90 -0.42
C THR A 104 -17.51 7.79 -1.78
N ASP A 105 -18.28 7.55 -2.84
CA ASP A 105 -17.73 7.41 -4.19
C ASP A 105 -17.13 8.73 -4.69
N SER A 106 -17.76 9.86 -4.36
CA SER A 106 -17.23 11.19 -4.67
C SER A 106 -15.91 11.47 -3.93
N CYS A 107 -15.86 11.15 -2.63
CA CYS A 107 -14.65 11.29 -1.82
C CYS A 107 -13.50 10.40 -2.33
N LEU A 108 -13.81 9.16 -2.74
CA LEU A 108 -12.84 8.23 -3.31
C LEU A 108 -12.21 8.77 -4.60
N ARG A 109 -13.01 9.35 -5.49
CA ARG A 109 -12.53 9.94 -6.75
C ARG A 109 -11.65 11.17 -6.55
N ARG A 110 -11.81 11.86 -5.42
CA ARG A 110 -10.99 13.01 -5.00
C ARG A 110 -9.85 12.63 -4.04
N GLU A 111 -9.62 11.34 -3.81
CA GLU A 111 -8.61 10.83 -2.87
C GLU A 111 -8.80 11.33 -1.42
N HIS A 112 -10.01 11.75 -1.06
CA HIS A 112 -10.39 12.14 0.30
C HIS A 112 -10.64 10.89 1.17
N PHE A 113 -9.63 10.05 1.33
CA PHE A 113 -9.76 8.70 1.90
C PHE A 113 -10.32 8.69 3.34
N ALA A 114 -9.95 9.65 4.18
CA ALA A 114 -10.47 9.74 5.55
C ALA A 114 -12.00 9.96 5.58
N LYS A 115 -12.51 10.83 4.68
CA LYS A 115 -13.96 11.08 4.55
C LYS A 115 -14.68 9.84 4.03
N ALA A 116 -14.11 9.18 3.02
CA ALA A 116 -14.64 7.94 2.47
C ALA A 116 -14.68 6.79 3.50
N LEU A 117 -13.66 6.68 4.37
CA LEU A 117 -13.66 5.71 5.47
C LEU A 117 -14.77 6.00 6.46
N CYS A 118 -14.90 7.26 6.90
CA CYS A 118 -15.96 7.65 7.84
C CYS A 118 -17.35 7.34 7.27
N SER A 119 -17.64 7.72 6.03
CA SER A 119 -18.94 7.46 5.42
C SER A 119 -19.20 5.96 5.22
N THR A 120 -18.20 5.18 4.78
CA THR A 120 -18.33 3.71 4.65
C THR A 120 -18.60 3.05 6.00
N PHE A 121 -17.91 3.49 7.06
CA PHE A 121 -18.13 2.99 8.42
C PHE A 121 -19.54 3.33 8.91
N THR A 122 -20.04 4.54 8.65
CA THR A 122 -21.42 4.93 8.97
C THR A 122 -22.44 4.06 8.22
N CYS A 123 -22.20 3.70 6.96
CA CYS A 123 -23.06 2.75 6.24
C CYS A 123 -23.11 1.37 6.91
N ILE A 124 -21.98 0.87 7.44
CA ILE A 124 -21.94 -0.38 8.21
C ILE A 124 -22.77 -0.25 9.50
N LEU A 125 -22.65 0.86 10.22
CA LEU A 125 -23.43 1.11 11.43
C LEU A 125 -24.93 1.12 11.15
N ILE A 126 -25.36 1.89 10.12
CA ILE A 126 -26.77 1.92 9.66
C ILE A 126 -27.27 0.50 9.37
N HIS A 127 -26.49 -0.28 8.63
CA HIS A 127 -26.87 -1.65 8.27
C HIS A 127 -26.99 -2.56 9.50
N SER A 128 -26.06 -2.42 10.46
CA SER A 128 -26.06 -3.22 11.71
C SER A 128 -27.28 -2.92 12.58
N GLU A 129 -27.69 -1.66 12.66
CA GLU A 129 -28.86 -1.23 13.43
C GLU A 129 -30.14 -1.80 12.81
N ILE A 130 -30.30 -1.69 11.50
CA ILE A 130 -31.48 -2.23 10.80
C ILE A 130 -31.53 -3.75 10.91
N SER A 131 -30.39 -4.43 10.80
CA SER A 131 -30.30 -5.89 10.96
C SER A 131 -30.66 -6.35 12.38
N SER A 132 -30.51 -5.49 13.39
CA SER A 132 -30.89 -5.79 14.78
C SER A 132 -32.39 -5.59 15.03
N VAL A 133 -33.01 -4.63 14.35
CA VAL A 133 -34.42 -4.26 14.53
C VAL A 133 -35.35 -5.07 13.63
N ASP A 134 -34.92 -5.41 12.41
CA ASP A 134 -35.82 -5.89 11.36
C ASP A 134 -35.16 -6.90 10.40
N ARG A 135 -34.54 -7.93 11.00
CA ARG A 135 -33.72 -8.94 10.29
C ARG A 135 -34.49 -9.70 9.19
N ALA A 136 -35.82 -9.80 9.30
CA ALA A 136 -36.69 -10.48 8.33
C ALA A 136 -37.07 -9.60 7.11
N SER A 137 -36.92 -8.27 7.21
CA SER A 137 -37.29 -7.33 6.14
C SER A 137 -36.18 -7.06 5.13
N LEU A 138 -34.93 -7.37 5.48
CA LEU A 138 -33.79 -7.10 4.61
C LEU A 138 -33.74 -8.12 3.48
N SER A 139 -33.78 -7.62 2.24
CA SER A 139 -33.58 -8.46 1.07
C SER A 139 -32.16 -9.06 1.08
N ALA A 140 -31.98 -10.20 0.40
CA ALA A 140 -30.66 -10.77 0.17
C ALA A 140 -29.68 -9.73 -0.44
N ARG A 141 -30.17 -8.86 -1.33
CA ARG A 141 -29.34 -7.78 -1.88
C ARG A 141 -28.85 -6.80 -0.82
N GLU A 142 -29.68 -6.44 0.15
CA GLU A 142 -29.25 -5.55 1.24
C GLU A 142 -28.25 -6.24 2.15
N ASN A 143 -28.46 -7.50 2.49
CA ASN A 143 -27.51 -8.29 3.28
C ASN A 143 -26.18 -8.52 2.55
N PHE A 144 -26.13 -8.37 1.22
CA PHE A 144 -24.88 -8.43 0.45
C PHE A 144 -24.09 -7.11 0.54
N ARG A 145 -24.75 -5.95 0.64
CA ARG A 145 -24.09 -4.63 0.71
C ARG A 145 -23.09 -4.49 1.85
N ILE A 146 -23.34 -5.13 3.00
CA ILE A 146 -22.37 -5.10 4.11
C ILE A 146 -21.02 -5.70 3.72
N ILE A 147 -21.02 -6.73 2.86
CA ILE A 147 -19.79 -7.34 2.33
C ILE A 147 -19.08 -6.33 1.43
N GLU A 148 -19.82 -5.62 0.57
CA GLU A 148 -19.28 -4.56 -0.27
C GLU A 148 -18.67 -3.43 0.56
N TYR A 149 -19.27 -3.05 1.70
CA TYR A 149 -18.69 -2.04 2.59
C TYR A 149 -17.39 -2.50 3.24
N TYR A 150 -17.31 -3.75 3.71
CA TYR A 150 -16.05 -4.28 4.24
C TYR A 150 -14.97 -4.38 3.16
N PHE A 151 -15.33 -4.81 1.96
CA PHE A 151 -14.42 -4.80 0.81
C PHE A 151 -13.94 -3.38 0.49
N ARG A 152 -14.86 -2.39 0.46
CA ARG A 152 -14.55 -0.98 0.22
C ARG A 152 -13.64 -0.40 1.30
N MET A 153 -13.86 -0.70 2.58
CA MET A 153 -12.94 -0.35 3.67
C MET A 153 -11.54 -0.89 3.40
N GLY A 154 -11.44 -2.17 3.03
CA GLY A 154 -10.17 -2.79 2.66
C GLY A 154 -9.45 -2.05 1.52
N ALA A 155 -10.20 -1.67 0.48
CA ALA A 155 -9.67 -0.94 -0.67
C ALA A 155 -9.20 0.47 -0.29
N ILE A 156 -9.94 1.19 0.57
CA ILE A 156 -9.54 2.52 1.02
C ILE A 156 -8.25 2.45 1.84
N TYR A 157 -8.14 1.51 2.80
CA TYR A 157 -6.91 1.34 3.58
C TYR A 157 -5.71 0.94 2.71
N LYS A 158 -5.94 0.13 1.66
CA LYS A 158 -4.91 -0.20 0.66
C LYS A 158 -4.39 1.07 -0.02
N ASN A 159 -5.29 1.98 -0.44
CA ASN A 159 -4.91 3.26 -1.05
C ASN A 159 -4.18 4.20 -0.08
N MET A 160 -4.48 4.10 1.22
CA MET A 160 -3.76 4.82 2.28
C MET A 160 -2.42 4.17 2.69
N ASN A 161 -2.00 3.09 2.02
CA ASN A 161 -0.84 2.28 2.37
C ASN A 161 -0.89 1.61 3.77
N ASP A 162 -2.06 1.52 4.40
CA ASP A 162 -2.25 0.78 5.65
C ASP A 162 -2.59 -0.68 5.33
N MET A 163 -1.57 -1.45 4.97
CA MET A 163 -1.73 -2.84 4.52
C MET A 163 -2.33 -3.75 5.60
N LYS A 164 -2.09 -3.45 6.88
CA LYS A 164 -2.62 -4.23 8.00
C LYS A 164 -4.13 -4.11 8.09
N ASN A 165 -4.67 -2.88 8.07
CA ASN A 165 -6.10 -2.66 8.10
C ASN A 165 -6.76 -3.05 6.78
N ALA A 166 -6.09 -2.84 5.64
CA ALA A 166 -6.56 -3.32 4.34
C ALA A 166 -6.82 -4.83 4.37
N LEU A 167 -5.82 -5.62 4.81
CA LEU A 167 -5.95 -7.08 4.90
C LEU A 167 -7.03 -7.51 5.88
N LYS A 168 -7.12 -6.86 7.05
CA LYS A 168 -8.16 -7.14 8.06
C LYS A 168 -9.56 -7.04 7.46
N TYR A 169 -9.88 -5.95 6.77
CA TYR A 169 -11.22 -5.73 6.24
C TYR A 169 -11.52 -6.56 4.99
N MET A 170 -10.52 -6.82 4.14
CA MET A 170 -10.67 -7.77 3.02
C MET A 170 -10.96 -9.19 3.52
N LEU A 171 -10.27 -9.65 4.57
CA LEU A 171 -10.55 -10.95 5.19
C LEU A 171 -11.94 -11.02 5.82
N GLN A 172 -12.40 -9.91 6.42
CA GLN A 172 -13.75 -9.84 6.98
C GLN A 172 -14.82 -9.95 5.88
N ALA A 173 -14.66 -9.24 4.75
CA ALA A 173 -15.53 -9.41 3.59
C ALA A 173 -15.52 -10.85 3.08
N ARG A 174 -14.32 -11.47 2.99
CA ARG A 174 -14.17 -12.86 2.54
C ARG A 174 -14.83 -13.88 3.47
N GLN A 175 -14.76 -13.64 4.77
CA GLN A 175 -15.42 -14.50 5.76
C GLN A 175 -16.94 -14.40 5.60
N MET A 176 -17.47 -13.19 5.43
CA MET A 176 -18.90 -12.98 5.29
C MET A 176 -19.47 -13.56 3.99
N ILE A 177 -18.73 -13.49 2.87
CA ILE A 177 -19.20 -14.05 1.59
C ILE A 177 -19.17 -15.59 1.56
N SER A 178 -18.37 -16.23 2.42
CA SER A 178 -18.26 -17.69 2.46
C SER A 178 -19.54 -18.42 2.85
N SER A 179 -20.45 -17.74 3.54
CA SER A 179 -21.77 -18.29 3.91
C SER A 179 -22.85 -18.07 2.85
N TRP A 180 -22.54 -17.40 1.73
CA TRP A 180 -23.50 -17.10 0.69
C TRP A 180 -23.64 -18.21 -0.37
N PRO A 181 -24.83 -18.39 -0.96
CA PRO A 181 -25.01 -19.26 -2.11
C PRO A 181 -24.05 -18.89 -3.24
N GLN A 182 -23.39 -19.89 -3.82
CA GLN A 182 -22.40 -19.71 -4.88
C GLN A 182 -23.10 -19.52 -6.24
N VAL A 183 -23.69 -18.35 -6.43
CA VAL A 183 -24.18 -17.87 -7.73
C VAL A 183 -23.10 -17.06 -8.44
N GLU A 184 -23.19 -16.92 -9.77
CA GLU A 184 -22.15 -16.32 -10.62
C GLU A 184 -21.65 -14.95 -10.11
N GLU A 185 -22.55 -14.06 -9.70
CA GLU A 185 -22.21 -12.75 -9.14
C GLU A 185 -21.35 -12.87 -7.87
N ILE A 186 -21.70 -13.79 -6.97
CA ILE A 186 -20.98 -14.04 -5.72
C ILE A 186 -19.62 -14.69 -5.99
N ILE A 187 -19.53 -15.59 -6.98
CA ILE A 187 -18.27 -16.22 -7.39
C ILE A 187 -17.31 -15.15 -7.93
N ASN A 188 -17.78 -14.30 -8.84
CA ASN A 188 -16.98 -13.22 -9.41
C ASN A 188 -16.49 -12.25 -8.33
N PHE A 189 -17.36 -11.86 -7.40
CA PHE A 189 -16.96 -10.97 -6.31
C PHE A 189 -16.00 -11.64 -5.32
N THR A 190 -16.19 -12.93 -5.02
CA THR A 190 -15.26 -13.71 -4.20
C THR A 190 -13.86 -13.74 -4.81
N GLN A 191 -13.76 -13.94 -6.12
CA GLN A 191 -12.49 -13.94 -6.85
C GLN A 191 -11.78 -12.59 -6.73
N ILE A 192 -12.51 -11.48 -6.86
CA ILE A 192 -11.97 -10.12 -6.68
C ILE A 192 -11.39 -9.92 -5.28
N ILE A 193 -12.10 -10.40 -4.25
CA ILE A 193 -11.62 -10.34 -2.86
C ILE A 193 -10.35 -11.18 -2.68
N ASP A 194 -10.34 -12.41 -3.19
CA ASP A 194 -9.21 -13.33 -3.07
C ASP A 194 -7.95 -12.80 -3.79
N ASP A 195 -8.10 -12.22 -4.98
CA ASP A 195 -7.01 -11.58 -5.71
C ASP A 195 -6.43 -10.37 -4.93
N ASN A 196 -7.29 -9.56 -4.29
CA ASN A 196 -6.83 -8.46 -3.45
C ASN A 196 -6.14 -8.93 -2.17
N ILE A 197 -6.63 -10.00 -1.53
CA ILE A 197 -5.97 -10.60 -0.37
C ILE A 197 -4.60 -11.14 -0.74
N ARG A 198 -4.48 -11.82 -1.89
CA ARG A 198 -3.20 -12.31 -2.41
C ARG A 198 -2.24 -11.14 -2.63
N ASP A 199 -2.67 -10.09 -3.33
CA ASP A 199 -1.84 -8.89 -3.57
C ASP A 199 -1.41 -8.17 -2.28
N LEU A 200 -2.19 -8.28 -1.19
CA LEU A 200 -1.84 -7.71 0.13
C LEU A 200 -0.88 -8.59 0.94
N ARG A 201 -0.97 -9.92 0.80
CA ARG A 201 -0.07 -10.89 1.47
C ARG A 201 1.27 -11.00 0.77
N GLU A 202 1.23 -10.94 -0.54
CA GLU A 202 2.37 -10.96 -1.44
C GLU A 202 2.37 -9.60 -2.14
N PRO A 203 2.84 -8.52 -1.48
CA PRO A 203 2.93 -7.22 -2.12
C PRO A 203 3.75 -7.42 -3.39
N LYS A 204 3.07 -7.37 -4.56
CA LYS A 204 3.73 -7.47 -5.85
C LYS A 204 4.89 -6.50 -5.80
N LEU A 205 6.11 -7.03 -5.95
CA LEU A 205 7.31 -6.25 -6.21
C LEU A 205 7.07 -5.55 -7.55
N THR A 206 6.34 -4.46 -7.52
CA THR A 206 6.31 -3.46 -8.58
C THR A 206 7.63 -2.74 -8.47
N ILE A 207 8.69 -3.40 -8.92
CA ILE A 207 9.89 -2.70 -9.35
C ILE A 207 9.38 -1.84 -10.50
N GLN A 208 9.21 -0.54 -10.27
CA GLN A 208 8.99 0.37 -11.37
C GLN A 208 10.12 0.10 -12.37
N PRO A 209 9.82 -0.17 -13.64
CA PRO A 209 10.86 -0.43 -14.61
C PRO A 209 11.75 0.80 -14.67
N VAL A 210 12.96 0.66 -14.14
CA VAL A 210 13.98 1.70 -14.23
C VAL A 210 14.55 1.59 -15.62
N HIS A 211 14.21 2.55 -16.48
CA HIS A 211 14.75 2.59 -17.84
C HIS A 211 16.10 3.32 -17.85
N PRO A 212 17.04 2.92 -18.73
CA PRO A 212 18.24 3.71 -19.00
C PRO A 212 17.84 5.09 -19.52
N ARG A 213 18.58 6.13 -19.12
CA ARG A 213 18.42 7.45 -19.74
C ARG A 213 19.02 7.44 -21.15
N PRO A 214 18.56 8.29 -22.09
CA PRO A 214 19.03 8.28 -23.48
C PRO A 214 20.55 8.35 -23.67
N ASP A 215 21.26 9.02 -22.74
CA ASP A 215 22.71 9.23 -22.79
C ASP A 215 23.47 8.47 -21.69
N GLU A 216 22.82 7.54 -21.00
CA GLU A 216 23.41 6.80 -19.89
C GLU A 216 24.11 5.53 -20.38
N SER A 217 25.37 5.34 -19.97
CA SER A 217 26.09 4.10 -20.25
C SER A 217 25.49 2.92 -19.48
N ASP A 218 25.66 1.69 -19.97
CA ASP A 218 25.18 0.48 -19.26
C ASP A 218 25.74 0.38 -17.83
N ILE A 219 26.96 0.86 -17.63
CA ILE A 219 27.63 0.89 -16.32
C ILE A 219 26.96 1.92 -15.41
N ASP A 220 26.71 3.13 -15.91
CA ASP A 220 26.07 4.18 -15.10
C ASP A 220 24.62 3.83 -14.78
N PHE A 221 23.91 3.21 -15.72
CA PHE A 221 22.60 2.63 -15.49
C PHE A 221 22.63 1.57 -14.38
N SER A 222 23.57 0.63 -14.44
CA SER A 222 23.72 -0.45 -13.44
C SER A 222 24.01 0.09 -12.04
N ARG A 223 24.85 1.13 -11.94
CA ARG A 223 25.13 1.84 -10.68
C ARG A 223 23.91 2.53 -10.13
N ARG A 224 23.22 3.31 -10.96
CA ARG A 224 22.00 4.02 -10.56
C ARG A 224 20.90 3.06 -10.13
N PHE A 225 20.67 2.01 -10.92
CA PHE A 225 19.68 0.98 -10.61
C PHE A 225 19.96 0.30 -9.27
N THR A 226 21.23 -0.04 -9.00
CA THR A 226 21.62 -0.68 -7.74
C THR A 226 21.40 0.25 -6.54
N LEU A 227 21.72 1.54 -6.68
CA LEU A 227 21.46 2.55 -5.65
C LEU A 227 19.96 2.76 -5.40
N GLU A 228 19.15 2.86 -6.46
CA GLU A 228 17.68 2.97 -6.36
C GLU A 228 17.08 1.72 -5.68
N MET A 229 17.55 0.52 -6.03
CA MET A 229 17.16 -0.73 -5.36
C MET A 229 17.54 -0.75 -3.88
N ALA A 230 18.70 -0.21 -3.51
CA ALA A 230 19.10 -0.08 -2.11
C ALA A 230 18.20 0.91 -1.35
N GLN A 231 17.90 2.07 -1.95
CA GLN A 231 16.98 3.06 -1.38
C GLN A 231 15.58 2.49 -1.17
N PHE A 232 15.05 1.78 -2.16
CA PHE A 232 13.75 1.11 -2.07
C PHE A 232 13.72 0.09 -0.92
N ASN A 233 14.76 -0.74 -0.81
CA ASN A 233 14.86 -1.71 0.29
C ASN A 233 14.99 -1.02 1.66
N ALA A 234 15.69 0.11 1.74
CA ALA A 234 15.77 0.89 2.97
C ALA A 234 14.42 1.49 3.38
N GLN A 235 13.67 2.06 2.43
CA GLN A 235 12.32 2.58 2.66
C GLN A 235 11.36 1.50 3.17
N ARG A 236 11.52 0.25 2.70
CA ARG A 236 10.74 -0.90 3.17
C ARG A 236 11.29 -1.56 4.45
N GLY A 237 12.37 -1.05 5.02
CA GLY A 237 13.02 -1.64 6.20
C GLY A 237 13.63 -3.03 5.95
N THR A 238 13.82 -3.42 4.69
CA THR A 238 14.44 -4.71 4.33
C THR A 238 15.96 -4.59 4.23
N LEU A 239 16.49 -3.39 3.96
CA LEU A 239 17.93 -3.14 3.99
C LEU A 239 18.43 -3.07 5.44
N GLN A 240 19.41 -3.91 5.76
CA GLN A 240 19.93 -4.11 7.12
C GLN A 240 21.18 -3.27 7.43
N PHE A 241 21.51 -2.32 6.57
CA PHE A 241 22.64 -1.41 6.71
C PHE A 241 22.31 -0.09 6.00
N ASP A 242 23.11 0.95 6.23
CA ASP A 242 22.87 2.28 5.67
C ASP A 242 23.08 2.29 4.15
N VAL A 243 22.17 2.94 3.42
CA VAL A 243 22.25 3.16 1.97
C VAL A 243 23.51 3.95 1.61
N SER A 244 23.97 4.84 2.49
CA SER A 244 25.18 5.65 2.27
C SER A 244 26.43 4.81 1.97
N GLU A 245 26.46 3.54 2.43
CA GLU A 245 27.55 2.60 2.18
C GLU A 245 27.71 2.23 0.70
N PHE A 246 26.69 2.36 -0.14
CA PHE A 246 26.80 2.15 -1.60
C PHE A 246 27.56 3.27 -2.33
N THR A 247 27.81 4.38 -1.64
CA THR A 247 28.49 5.58 -2.15
C THR A 247 29.74 5.93 -1.34
N ARG A 248 30.03 5.18 -0.27
CA ARG A 248 31.11 5.48 0.67
C ARG A 248 32.46 5.11 0.07
N LEU A 249 33.34 6.10 -0.03
CA LEU A 249 34.72 5.89 -0.46
C LEU A 249 35.59 5.38 0.71
N PRO A 250 36.60 4.53 0.43
CA PRO A 250 37.50 4.04 1.44
C PRO A 250 38.37 5.16 2.01
N LEU A 251 38.51 5.17 3.34
CA LEU A 251 39.33 6.14 4.07
C LEU A 251 40.64 5.48 4.49
N LYS A 252 41.74 5.79 3.78
CA LYS A 252 43.07 5.22 4.05
C LYS A 252 43.54 5.47 5.49
N SER A 253 43.14 6.59 6.10
CA SER A 253 43.44 6.90 7.50
C SER A 253 42.90 5.85 8.49
N THR A 254 41.84 5.13 8.12
CA THR A 254 41.25 4.07 8.96
C THR A 254 42.19 2.88 9.09
N GLU A 255 43.08 2.62 8.12
CA GLU A 255 44.06 1.53 8.21
C GLU A 255 45.01 1.70 9.41
N TYR A 256 45.33 2.94 9.80
CA TYR A 256 46.13 3.21 10.99
C TYR A 256 45.42 2.89 12.31
N LEU A 257 44.09 2.74 12.28
CA LEU A 257 43.29 2.35 13.44
C LEU A 257 43.20 0.82 13.59
N ILE A 258 43.69 0.06 12.61
CA ILE A 258 43.60 -1.40 12.62
C ILE A 258 44.69 -2.00 13.50
N THR A 259 44.27 -2.40 14.70
CA THR A 259 45.13 -3.15 15.62
C THR A 259 45.25 -4.62 15.21
N PRO A 260 46.29 -5.34 15.65
CA PRO A 260 46.41 -6.79 15.46
C PRO A 260 45.19 -7.58 15.97
N THR A 261 44.55 -7.08 17.04
CA THR A 261 43.33 -7.68 17.61
C THR A 261 42.15 -7.57 16.66
N ILE A 262 41.91 -6.39 16.06
CA ILE A 262 40.86 -6.18 15.07
C ILE A 262 41.11 -7.07 13.85
N LEU A 263 42.35 -7.06 13.35
CA LEU A 263 42.76 -7.86 12.19
C LEU A 263 42.47 -9.36 12.41
N LYS A 264 42.93 -9.91 13.55
CA LYS A 264 42.72 -11.31 13.93
C LYS A 264 41.23 -11.64 14.11
N LYS A 265 40.43 -10.70 14.61
CA LYS A 265 38.99 -10.89 14.81
C LYS A 265 38.23 -10.94 13.49
N VAL A 266 38.43 -9.93 12.63
CA VAL A 266 37.83 -9.87 11.28
C VAL A 266 38.20 -11.12 10.50
N TYR A 267 39.49 -11.48 10.54
CA TYR A 267 39.95 -12.70 9.92
C TYR A 267 39.23 -13.95 10.43
N LYS A 268 39.24 -14.21 11.74
CA LYS A 268 38.64 -15.42 12.31
C LYS A 268 37.18 -15.57 11.92
N CYS A 269 36.44 -14.46 11.90
CA CYS A 269 35.04 -14.43 11.48
C CYS A 269 34.88 -14.79 10.00
N LEU A 270 35.67 -14.17 9.12
CA LEU A 270 35.67 -14.46 7.68
C LEU A 270 36.05 -15.92 7.39
N TYR A 271 37.10 -16.42 8.03
CA TYR A 271 37.54 -17.81 7.88
C TYR A 271 36.45 -18.79 8.31
N ASN A 272 35.82 -18.57 9.46
CA ASN A 272 34.74 -19.43 9.93
C ASN A 272 33.56 -19.45 8.96
N GLU A 273 33.14 -18.28 8.45
CA GLU A 273 32.02 -18.17 7.50
C GLU A 273 32.33 -18.89 6.19
N LEU A 274 33.53 -18.69 5.63
CA LEU A 274 33.91 -19.27 4.35
C LEU A 274 34.22 -20.78 4.44
N SER A 275 34.85 -21.24 5.52
CA SER A 275 35.24 -22.65 5.69
C SER A 275 34.08 -23.56 6.12
N LYS A 276 33.14 -23.08 6.94
CA LYS A 276 32.10 -23.91 7.57
C LYS A 276 30.77 -23.94 6.81
N ASN A 277 30.79 -23.69 5.49
CA ASN A 277 29.60 -23.64 4.61
C ASN A 277 28.61 -22.49 4.94
N GLY A 278 29.11 -21.33 5.36
CA GLY A 278 28.29 -20.13 5.56
C GLY A 278 27.55 -19.67 4.29
N LEU A 279 26.67 -18.68 4.43
CA LEU A 279 25.89 -18.13 3.31
C LEU A 279 26.80 -17.71 2.16
N MET A 280 27.92 -17.04 2.47
CA MET A 280 28.89 -16.60 1.46
C MET A 280 29.55 -17.75 0.71
N ALA A 281 29.87 -18.84 1.39
CA ALA A 281 30.45 -20.04 0.77
C ALA A 281 29.47 -20.70 -0.21
N ARG A 282 28.17 -20.71 0.12
CA ARG A 282 27.11 -21.24 -0.76
C ARG A 282 26.89 -20.35 -1.98
N VAL A 283 26.84 -19.03 -1.79
CA VAL A 283 26.67 -18.08 -2.91
C VAL A 283 27.87 -18.13 -3.84
N ALA A 284 29.10 -18.14 -3.33
CA ALA A 284 30.30 -18.24 -4.15
C ALA A 284 30.41 -19.58 -4.93
N ARG A 285 29.93 -20.70 -4.36
CA ARG A 285 29.87 -21.99 -5.07
C ARG A 285 28.89 -21.97 -6.26
N LEU A 286 27.80 -21.22 -6.15
CA LEU A 286 26.76 -21.14 -7.19
C LEU A 286 27.05 -20.06 -8.24
N ALA A 287 27.61 -18.92 -7.81
CA ALA A 287 27.78 -17.74 -8.65
C ALA A 287 29.18 -17.62 -9.29
N ILE A 288 30.11 -18.55 -9.00
CA ILE A 288 31.54 -18.50 -9.37
C ILE A 288 32.29 -17.37 -8.61
N GLU A 289 31.68 -16.20 -8.49
CA GLU A 289 32.20 -14.99 -7.84
C GLU A 289 31.10 -14.24 -7.08
N SER A 290 31.42 -13.66 -5.94
CA SER A 290 30.52 -12.82 -5.14
C SER A 290 31.15 -11.45 -4.88
N GLN A 291 30.43 -10.38 -5.18
CA GLN A 291 30.86 -9.00 -4.99
C GLN A 291 30.11 -8.39 -3.79
N LEU A 292 30.85 -7.93 -2.78
CA LEU A 292 30.29 -7.47 -1.53
C LEU A 292 31.00 -6.21 -1.03
N ILE A 293 30.26 -5.22 -0.54
CA ILE A 293 30.82 -4.11 0.26
C ILE A 293 30.98 -4.52 1.73
N ALA A 294 31.83 -3.83 2.48
CA ALA A 294 32.10 -4.18 3.89
C ALA A 294 30.85 -4.18 4.78
N ALA A 295 29.86 -3.32 4.48
CA ALA A 295 28.58 -3.30 5.19
C ALA A 295 27.77 -4.58 4.99
N GLN A 296 27.76 -5.13 3.78
CA GLN A 296 27.15 -6.42 3.48
C GLN A 296 27.89 -7.54 4.22
N ILE A 297 29.22 -7.53 4.21
CA ILE A 297 30.03 -8.50 4.95
C ILE A 297 29.72 -8.48 6.44
N LYS A 298 29.66 -7.28 7.04
CA LYS A 298 29.28 -7.11 8.45
C LYS A 298 27.92 -7.73 8.72
N ASN A 299 26.93 -7.45 7.88
CA ASN A 299 25.56 -7.91 8.10
C ASN A 299 25.39 -9.43 7.86
N SER A 300 26.15 -10.01 6.94
CA SER A 300 26.09 -11.43 6.61
C SER A 300 26.79 -12.33 7.62
N ILE A 301 27.76 -11.82 8.38
CA ILE A 301 28.53 -12.60 9.36
C ILE A 301 28.03 -12.26 10.78
N PRO A 302 27.34 -13.18 11.48
CA PRO A 302 26.72 -12.89 12.79
C PRO A 302 27.69 -12.31 13.82
N GLU A 303 28.91 -12.83 13.91
CA GLU A 303 29.90 -12.37 14.88
C GLU A 303 30.45 -10.97 14.58
N LEU A 304 30.39 -10.51 13.32
CA LEU A 304 30.70 -9.13 12.94
C LEU A 304 29.50 -8.22 13.17
N LYS A 305 28.29 -8.69 12.84
CA LYS A 305 27.03 -7.96 13.04
C LYS A 305 26.80 -7.59 14.50
N GLN A 306 27.02 -8.55 15.41
CA GLN A 306 26.82 -8.36 16.85
C GLN A 306 27.87 -7.45 17.49
N ASN A 307 29.00 -7.21 16.82
CA ASN A 307 30.06 -6.37 17.34
C ASN A 307 29.84 -4.90 16.94
N SER A 308 29.35 -4.10 17.90
CA SER A 308 29.10 -2.66 17.69
C SER A 308 30.38 -1.87 17.39
N LEU A 309 31.54 -2.30 17.90
CA LEU A 309 32.82 -1.62 17.72
C LEU A 309 33.43 -1.84 16.34
N LEU A 310 33.04 -2.90 15.62
CA LEU A 310 33.52 -3.18 14.26
C LEU A 310 32.59 -2.52 13.24
N THR A 311 32.82 -1.25 12.92
CA THR A 311 32.08 -0.55 11.86
C THR A 311 32.40 -1.13 10.48
N PRO A 312 31.53 -0.95 9.47
CA PRO A 312 31.83 -1.31 8.08
C PRO A 312 33.19 -0.75 7.61
N MET A 313 33.50 0.49 7.99
CA MET A 313 34.77 1.16 7.69
C MET A 313 35.99 0.43 8.29
N LEU A 314 35.90 -0.03 9.54
CA LEU A 314 36.98 -0.81 10.17
C LEU A 314 37.13 -2.20 9.55
N ILE A 315 36.02 -2.82 9.15
CA ILE A 315 36.02 -4.10 8.44
C ILE A 315 36.66 -3.92 7.06
N GLU A 316 36.32 -2.88 6.32
CA GLU A 316 36.90 -2.55 5.01
C GLU A 316 38.42 -2.36 5.09
N ALA A 317 38.88 -1.55 6.04
CA ALA A 317 40.31 -1.32 6.26
C ALA A 317 41.04 -2.61 6.69
N ALA A 318 40.46 -3.39 7.60
CA ALA A 318 41.03 -4.68 8.02
C ALA A 318 41.13 -5.67 6.84
N LEU A 319 40.08 -5.79 6.02
CA LEU A 319 40.08 -6.67 4.85
C LEU A 319 41.12 -6.23 3.81
N THR A 320 41.22 -4.92 3.57
CA THR A 320 42.26 -4.36 2.69
C THR A 320 43.65 -4.81 3.15
N ILE A 321 43.95 -4.64 4.45
CA ILE A 321 45.23 -5.06 5.04
C ILE A 321 45.43 -6.58 4.92
N ILE A 322 44.41 -7.40 5.18
CA ILE A 322 44.50 -8.87 5.06
C ILE A 322 44.83 -9.29 3.63
N ILE A 323 44.23 -8.62 2.64
CA ILE A 323 44.40 -8.96 1.21
C ILE A 323 45.78 -8.54 0.73
N ASP A 324 46.23 -7.33 1.08
CA ASP A 324 47.47 -6.73 0.59
C ASP A 324 48.73 -7.26 1.31
N ARG A 325 48.60 -7.69 2.58
CA ARG A 325 49.75 -8.22 3.31
C ARG A 325 50.19 -9.58 2.76
N GLN A 326 51.51 -9.71 2.61
CA GLN A 326 52.18 -10.96 2.23
C GLN A 326 52.89 -11.65 3.40
N ASP A 327 52.59 -11.27 4.64
CA ASP A 327 53.18 -11.93 5.80
C ASP A 327 52.74 -13.40 5.92
N GLU A 328 53.51 -14.20 6.66
CA GLU A 328 53.30 -15.65 6.79
C GLU A 328 51.89 -16.01 7.29
N TYR A 329 51.30 -15.12 8.11
CA TYR A 329 49.94 -15.27 8.61
C TYR A 329 48.89 -15.12 7.50
N CYS A 330 49.00 -14.07 6.67
CA CYS A 330 48.11 -13.83 5.52
C CYS A 330 48.37 -14.82 4.37
N GLN A 331 49.58 -15.37 4.25
CA GLN A 331 49.85 -16.44 3.28
C GLN A 331 49.25 -17.78 3.71
N LYS A 332 49.33 -18.15 4.99
CA LYS A 332 48.68 -19.34 5.52
C LYS A 332 47.17 -19.31 5.26
N LEU A 333 46.58 -18.14 5.42
CA LEU A 333 45.17 -17.82 5.12
C LEU A 333 44.78 -18.12 3.67
N LYS A 334 45.59 -17.63 2.71
CA LYS A 334 45.38 -17.87 1.27
C LYS A 334 45.54 -19.34 0.88
N ARG A 335 46.34 -20.13 1.62
CA ARG A 335 46.58 -21.56 1.36
C ARG A 335 45.51 -22.48 1.94
N GLU A 336 44.92 -22.12 3.08
CA GLU A 336 43.94 -22.96 3.78
C GLU A 336 42.49 -22.79 3.29
N LEU A 337 42.20 -21.70 2.58
CA LEU A 337 40.87 -21.42 2.04
C LEU A 337 40.70 -22.00 0.65
N ARG A 338 39.55 -22.63 0.40
CA ARG A 338 39.08 -22.96 -0.97
C ARG A 338 38.53 -21.72 -1.70
N PHE A 339 39.00 -20.53 -1.34
CA PHE A 339 38.48 -19.26 -1.81
C PHE A 339 39.60 -18.26 -2.03
N GLU A 340 39.49 -17.48 -3.10
CA GLU A 340 40.28 -16.29 -3.35
C GLU A 340 39.48 -15.06 -2.90
N ILE A 341 40.16 -14.12 -2.25
CA ILE A 341 39.58 -12.84 -1.86
C ILE A 341 40.49 -11.73 -2.36
N PHE A 342 39.91 -10.80 -3.10
CA PHE A 342 40.56 -9.57 -3.56
C PHE A 342 39.56 -8.42 -3.48
N TYR A 343 39.99 -7.20 -3.82
CA TYR A 343 39.09 -6.06 -3.89
C TYR A 343 39.31 -5.27 -5.18
N THR A 344 38.29 -4.53 -5.59
CA THR A 344 38.34 -3.55 -6.67
C THR A 344 37.68 -2.26 -6.20
N ASP A 345 38.22 -1.13 -6.64
CA ASP A 345 37.59 0.18 -6.47
C ASP A 345 36.80 0.58 -7.75
N PHE A 346 36.80 -0.30 -8.76
CA PHE A 346 36.10 -0.15 -10.04
C PHE A 346 35.05 -1.25 -10.18
N SER A 347 33.82 -0.97 -9.76
CA SER A 347 32.65 -1.85 -9.91
C SER A 347 31.65 -1.27 -10.92
N ASN A 348 30.99 -2.16 -11.66
CA ASN A 348 29.88 -1.80 -12.55
C ASN A 348 28.57 -1.53 -11.79
N PHE A 349 28.51 -1.90 -10.51
CA PHE A 349 27.28 -1.84 -9.71
C PHE A 349 27.32 -0.79 -8.60
N HIS A 350 28.51 -0.30 -8.24
CA HIS A 350 28.72 0.68 -7.18
C HIS A 350 29.34 1.96 -7.73
N GLN A 351 29.18 3.06 -7.00
CA GLN A 351 29.81 4.34 -7.38
C GLN A 351 31.32 4.16 -7.56
N ASN A 352 31.88 4.87 -8.54
CA ASN A 352 33.31 4.80 -8.81
C ASN A 352 34.13 5.14 -7.56
N GLY A 353 35.10 4.29 -7.20
CA GLY A 353 35.93 4.42 -6.01
C GLY A 353 35.39 3.71 -4.76
N VAL A 354 34.16 3.19 -4.76
CA VAL A 354 33.66 2.36 -3.66
C VAL A 354 34.38 1.02 -3.69
N ARG A 355 34.96 0.62 -2.55
CA ARG A 355 35.70 -0.63 -2.43
C ARG A 355 34.76 -1.83 -2.34
N VAL A 356 34.87 -2.70 -3.34
CA VAL A 356 34.09 -3.94 -3.44
C VAL A 356 35.03 -5.12 -3.25
N PHE A 357 34.70 -5.97 -2.27
CA PHE A 357 35.41 -7.22 -2.01
C PHE A 357 34.83 -8.33 -2.87
N ILE A 358 35.72 -9.03 -3.54
CA ILE A 358 35.39 -10.09 -4.47
C ILE A 358 35.84 -11.41 -3.86
N ILE A 359 34.90 -12.32 -3.68
CA ILE A 359 35.13 -13.66 -3.14
C ILE A 359 34.84 -14.67 -4.23
N ARG A 360 35.87 -15.43 -4.63
CA ARG A 360 35.79 -16.46 -5.68
C ARG A 360 36.04 -17.84 -5.08
N TYR A 361 35.22 -18.82 -5.44
CA TYR A 361 35.48 -20.20 -5.03
C TYR A 361 36.55 -20.82 -5.94
N VAL A 362 37.60 -21.36 -5.34
CA VAL A 362 38.62 -22.13 -6.06
C VAL A 362 38.18 -23.59 -6.04
N LYS A 363 37.72 -24.09 -7.19
CA LYS A 363 37.46 -25.52 -7.35
C LYS A 363 38.81 -26.22 -7.28
N SER A 364 39.03 -27.03 -6.24
CA SER A 364 40.17 -27.94 -6.20
C SER A 364 40.10 -28.80 -7.46
N GLY A 365 41.15 -28.76 -8.28
CA GLY A 365 41.27 -29.64 -9.45
C GLY A 365 41.22 -31.09 -9.00
N ASP A 366 40.42 -31.86 -9.74
CA ASP A 366 40.27 -33.33 -9.76
C ASP A 366 40.25 -34.08 -8.42
N ASP A 367 39.04 -34.45 -8.02
CA ASP A 367 38.68 -35.81 -7.57
C ASP A 367 37.32 -36.18 -8.18
#